data_AF-A0A536SIN9-F1
#
_entry.id   AF-A0A536SIN9-F1
#
_cell.length_a   1.000
_cell.length_b   1.000
_cell.length_c   1.000
_cell.angle_alpha   90.00
_cell.angle_beta   90.00
_cell.angle_gamma   90.00
#
_symmetry.space_group_name_H-M   'P 1'
#
loop_
_entity.id
_entity.type
_entity.pdbx_description
1 polymer ?
#
loop_
_entity_poly.entity_id
_entity_poly.type
_entity_poly.pdbx_seq_one_letter_code
_entity_poly.pdbx_strand_id
1 'polypeptide(L)'
;MIKSFALSLALAFGASAAERAEDRWALADLYPSVQAYREDAARLQAELESFGACRGHLAESAARLKSCLERYSSFSKRLARLDVYASQLLAEDTGVAESLELNEQARRLRSDREQASAFLRPELLRAGRARIDKLVAEDAGLRAYRHYLDDILRMAPHTLD
;
A
#
# COMPACT_ATOMS: atom_id res chain seq x y z
N MET A 1 -73.74 14.84 -13.78
CA MET A 1 -72.70 14.08 -14.49
C MET A 1 -71.42 14.87 -14.46
N ILE A 2 -70.47 14.42 -13.62
CA ILE A 2 -69.21 15.10 -13.28
C ILE A 2 -68.14 14.60 -14.25
N LYS A 3 -67.49 15.49 -15.00
CA LYS A 3 -66.28 15.16 -15.76
C LYS A 3 -65.08 15.74 -15.01
N SER A 4 -64.39 14.87 -14.27
CA SER A 4 -63.09 15.17 -13.65
C SER A 4 -62.02 15.33 -14.74
N PHE A 5 -61.35 16.47 -14.74
CA PHE A 5 -60.16 16.73 -15.54
C PHE A 5 -58.94 16.39 -14.67
N ALA A 6 -58.28 15.28 -14.96
CA ALA A 6 -57.07 14.88 -14.26
C ALA A 6 -55.89 15.71 -14.79
N LEU A 7 -55.38 16.62 -13.95
CA LEU A 7 -54.17 17.39 -14.21
C LEU A 7 -52.96 16.51 -13.84
N SER A 8 -52.31 15.90 -14.83
CA SER A 8 -51.07 15.15 -14.63
C SER A 8 -49.93 16.13 -14.35
N LEU A 9 -49.50 16.21 -13.09
CA LEU A 9 -48.32 16.95 -12.67
C LEU A 9 -47.07 16.14 -13.04
N ALA A 10 -46.37 16.54 -14.10
CA ALA A 10 -45.04 16.01 -14.39
C ALA A 10 -44.07 16.53 -13.33
N LEU A 11 -43.65 15.66 -12.41
CA LEU A 11 -42.52 15.92 -11.53
C LEU A 11 -41.26 16.00 -12.41
N ALA A 12 -40.81 17.22 -12.70
CA ALA A 12 -39.47 17.44 -13.16
C ALA A 12 -38.53 17.03 -12.02
N PHE A 13 -37.97 15.82 -12.11
CA PHE A 13 -36.75 15.49 -11.37
C PHE A 13 -35.71 16.51 -11.83
N GLY A 14 -35.44 17.53 -11.01
CA GLY A 14 -34.37 18.47 -11.27
C GLY A 14 -33.10 17.68 -11.54
N ALA A 15 -32.47 17.92 -12.70
CA ALA A 15 -31.16 17.37 -12.99
C ALA A 15 -30.28 17.63 -11.76
N SER A 16 -29.70 16.58 -11.15
CA SER A 16 -28.70 16.82 -10.13
C SER A 16 -27.64 17.72 -10.76
N ALA A 17 -27.16 18.73 -10.03
CA ALA A 17 -26.05 19.53 -10.50
C ALA A 17 -24.94 18.60 -10.99
N ALA A 18 -24.40 18.86 -12.19
CA ALA A 18 -23.25 18.10 -12.67
C ALA A 18 -22.14 18.20 -11.61
N GLU A 19 -21.51 17.07 -11.31
CA GLU A 19 -20.40 16.99 -10.36
C GLU A 19 -19.28 17.97 -10.78
N ARG A 20 -18.71 18.69 -9.81
CA ARG A 20 -17.60 19.62 -10.04
C ARG A 20 -16.28 19.01 -9.58
N ALA A 21 -15.17 19.53 -10.08
CA ALA A 21 -13.84 19.03 -9.71
C ALA A 21 -13.56 19.16 -8.21
N GLU A 22 -14.06 20.21 -7.55
CA GLU A 22 -13.95 20.40 -6.10
C GLU A 22 -14.79 19.45 -5.24
N ASP A 23 -15.72 18.72 -5.86
CA ASP A 23 -16.49 17.66 -5.19
C ASP A 23 -15.73 16.31 -5.19
N ARG A 24 -14.58 16.24 -5.88
CA ARG A 24 -13.73 15.04 -6.01
C ARG A 24 -12.55 15.06 -5.05
N TRP A 25 -12.00 13.87 -4.81
CA TRP A 25 -10.74 13.71 -4.10
C TRP A 25 -9.60 14.42 -4.84
N ALA A 26 -8.77 15.19 -4.12
CA ALA A 26 -7.60 15.86 -4.68
C ALA A 26 -6.44 14.87 -4.93
N LEU A 27 -6.59 13.95 -5.89
CA LEU A 27 -5.62 12.87 -6.14
C LEU A 27 -4.26 13.39 -6.65
N ALA A 28 -4.21 14.62 -7.16
CA ALA A 28 -2.98 15.29 -7.57
C ALA A 28 -1.95 15.44 -6.44
N ASP A 29 -2.39 15.44 -5.18
CA ASP A 29 -1.52 15.47 -3.99
C ASP A 29 -0.75 14.15 -3.79
N LEU A 30 -1.26 13.05 -4.36
CA LEU A 30 -0.59 11.75 -4.34
C LEU A 30 0.26 11.55 -5.59
N TYR A 31 -0.35 11.71 -6.77
CA TYR A 31 0.33 11.71 -8.06
C TYR A 31 -0.28 12.78 -8.98
N PRO A 32 0.54 13.65 -9.58
CA PRO A 32 0.03 14.75 -10.41
C PRO A 32 -0.62 14.26 -11.72
N SER A 33 -0.37 13.01 -12.11
CA SER A 33 -0.95 12.39 -13.29
C SER A 33 -0.86 10.86 -13.23
N VAL A 34 -1.66 10.19 -14.07
CA VAL A 34 -1.56 8.74 -14.29
C VAL A 34 -0.16 8.35 -14.79
N GLN A 35 0.48 9.20 -15.59
CA GLN A 35 1.85 8.95 -16.05
C GLN A 35 2.85 8.92 -14.88
N ALA A 36 2.76 9.87 -13.95
CA ALA A 36 3.62 9.89 -12.76
C ALA A 36 3.39 8.65 -11.87
N TYR A 37 2.14 8.18 -11.77
CA TYR A 37 1.81 6.91 -11.13
C TYR A 37 2.50 5.72 -11.82
N ARG A 38 2.36 5.60 -13.15
CA ARG A 38 2.89 4.46 -13.92
C ARG A 38 4.42 4.40 -13.85
N GLU A 39 5.09 5.56 -13.87
CA GLU A 39 6.54 5.63 -13.69
C GLU A 39 6.98 5.18 -12.29
N ASP A 40 6.23 5.53 -11.25
CA ASP A 40 6.56 5.11 -9.88
C ASP A 40 6.30 3.62 -9.66
N ALA A 41 5.21 3.09 -10.22
CA ALA A 41 4.93 1.66 -10.24
C ALA A 41 6.04 0.87 -10.95
N ALA A 42 6.53 1.36 -12.10
CA ALA A 42 7.64 0.73 -12.82
C ALA A 42 8.96 0.74 -12.00
N ARG A 43 9.26 1.85 -11.31
CA ARG A 43 10.42 1.93 -10.40
C ARG A 43 10.30 0.92 -9.26
N LEU A 44 9.12 0.82 -8.62
CA LEU A 44 8.89 -0.17 -7.58
C LEU A 44 9.01 -1.60 -8.10
N GLN A 45 8.51 -1.90 -9.30
CA GLN A 45 8.69 -3.24 -9.89
C GLN A 45 10.17 -3.61 -10.00
N ALA A 46 11.02 -2.69 -10.47
CA ALA A 46 12.47 -2.93 -10.56
C ALA A 46 13.14 -3.05 -9.18
N GLU A 47 12.66 -2.30 -8.18
CA GLU A 47 13.21 -2.35 -6.82
C GLU A 47 12.95 -3.68 -6.10
N LEU A 48 11.99 -4.51 -6.55
CA LEU A 48 11.68 -5.80 -5.93
C LEU A 48 12.90 -6.73 -5.83
N GLU A 49 13.78 -6.73 -6.83
CA GLU A 49 14.99 -7.56 -6.84
C GLU A 49 15.93 -7.23 -5.67
N SER A 50 15.90 -5.98 -5.20
CA SER A 50 16.77 -5.52 -4.11
C SER A 50 16.43 -6.14 -2.75
N PHE A 51 15.24 -6.74 -2.59
CA PHE A 51 14.92 -7.55 -1.40
C PHE A 51 15.78 -8.80 -1.31
N GLY A 52 16.24 -9.36 -2.43
CA GLY A 52 17.09 -10.55 -2.46
C GLY A 52 18.39 -10.37 -1.66
N ALA A 53 18.96 -9.16 -1.66
CA ALA A 53 20.19 -8.84 -0.94
C ALA A 53 20.06 -8.90 0.60
N CYS A 54 18.83 -8.95 1.11
CA CYS A 54 18.55 -9.05 2.55
C CYS A 54 18.35 -10.50 3.01
N ARG A 55 18.05 -11.42 2.10
CA ARG A 55 17.71 -12.82 2.42
C ARG A 55 18.91 -13.54 3.02
N GLY A 56 18.70 -14.21 4.14
CA GLY A 56 19.71 -14.96 4.89
C GLY A 56 20.62 -14.10 5.77
N HIS A 57 20.57 -12.77 5.64
CA HIS A 57 21.57 -11.87 6.21
C HIS A 57 20.98 -10.80 7.14
N LEU A 58 19.65 -10.78 7.37
CA LEU A 58 18.96 -9.70 8.10
C LEU A 58 19.55 -9.37 9.47
N ALA A 59 19.87 -10.39 10.27
CA ALA A 59 20.27 -10.24 11.67
C ALA A 59 21.80 -10.33 11.88
N GLU A 60 22.60 -10.19 10.83
CA GLU A 60 24.06 -10.23 10.91
C GLU A 60 24.64 -9.00 11.61
N SER A 61 24.06 -7.82 11.40
CA SER A 61 24.46 -6.56 12.03
C SER A 61 23.32 -5.56 12.09
N ALA A 62 23.44 -4.55 12.96
CA ALA A 62 22.43 -3.50 13.10
C ALA A 62 22.28 -2.69 11.81
N ALA A 63 23.40 -2.39 11.13
CA ALA A 63 23.41 -1.70 9.85
C ALA A 63 22.68 -2.48 8.75
N ARG A 64 22.89 -3.80 8.68
CA ARG A 64 22.20 -4.66 7.70
C ARG A 64 20.71 -4.72 7.98
N LEU A 65 20.31 -4.97 9.23
CA LEU A 65 18.91 -5.00 9.65
C LEU A 65 18.22 -3.68 9.29
N LYS A 66 18.85 -2.55 9.63
CA LYS A 66 18.32 -1.22 9.34
C LYS A 66 18.13 -0.97 7.85
N SER A 67 19.16 -1.23 7.04
CA SER A 67 19.06 -1.03 5.58
C SER A 67 17.95 -1.86 4.95
N CYS A 68 17.74 -3.09 5.43
CA CYS A 68 16.67 -3.96 4.95
C CYS A 68 15.27 -3.48 5.37
N LEU A 69 15.11 -3.02 6.62
CA LEU A 69 13.85 -2.45 7.12
C LEU A 69 13.53 -1.10 6.47
N GLU A 70 14.53 -0.27 6.21
CA GLU A 70 14.40 1.00 5.47
C GLU A 70 13.90 0.74 4.05
N ARG A 71 14.51 -0.23 3.34
CA ARG A 71 14.08 -0.63 2.01
C ARG A 71 12.63 -1.16 2.01
N TYR A 72 12.30 -2.06 2.94
CA TYR A 72 10.94 -2.60 3.08
C TYR A 72 9.90 -1.53 3.39
N SER A 73 10.20 -0.62 4.33
CA SER A 73 9.28 0.44 4.74
C SER A 73 9.12 1.52 3.66
N SER A 74 10.21 1.93 2.99
CA SER A 74 10.18 2.88 1.88
C SER A 74 9.34 2.35 0.72
N PHE A 75 9.58 1.10 0.32
CA PHE A 75 8.78 0.41 -0.70
C PHE A 75 7.31 0.37 -0.28
N SER A 76 7.02 -0.10 0.94
CA SER A 76 5.64 -0.26 1.43
C SER A 76 4.90 1.08 1.48
N LYS A 77 5.58 2.17 1.83
CA LYS A 77 5.00 3.52 1.84
C LYS A 77 4.62 4.01 0.44
N ARG A 78 5.48 3.78 -0.56
CA ARG A 78 5.21 4.14 -1.95
C ARG A 78 4.12 3.26 -2.56
N LEU A 79 4.15 1.95 -2.31
CA LEU A 79 3.10 1.04 -2.73
C LEU A 79 1.74 1.43 -2.13
N ALA A 80 1.69 1.79 -0.84
CA ALA A 80 0.45 2.27 -0.21
C ALA A 80 -0.09 3.55 -0.89
N ARG A 81 0.79 4.45 -1.34
CA ARG A 81 0.40 5.63 -2.11
C ARG A 81 -0.19 5.27 -3.47
N LEU A 82 0.42 4.32 -4.19
CA LEU A 82 -0.14 3.78 -5.44
C LEU A 82 -1.52 3.16 -5.20
N ASP A 83 -1.63 2.29 -4.20
CA ASP A 83 -2.88 1.61 -3.84
C ASP A 83 -4.01 2.63 -3.60
N VAL A 84 -3.75 3.67 -2.79
CA VAL A 84 -4.75 4.71 -2.50
C VAL A 84 -5.11 5.51 -3.75
N TYR A 85 -4.14 5.94 -4.54
CA TYR A 85 -4.42 6.69 -5.77
C TYR A 85 -5.31 5.88 -6.72
N ALA A 86 -4.94 4.63 -6.98
CA ALA A 86 -5.67 3.77 -7.90
C ALA A 86 -7.05 3.36 -7.35
N SER A 87 -7.18 3.08 -6.04
CA SER A 87 -8.47 2.73 -5.45
C SER A 87 -9.44 3.90 -5.44
N GLN A 88 -8.97 5.11 -5.16
CA GLN A 88 -9.83 6.29 -5.18
C GLN A 88 -10.25 6.66 -6.62
N LEU A 89 -9.34 6.55 -7.59
CA LEU A 89 -9.68 6.78 -9.00
C LEU A 89 -10.69 5.74 -9.52
N LEU A 90 -10.58 4.49 -9.07
CA LEU A 90 -11.55 3.45 -9.40
C LEU A 90 -12.91 3.69 -8.71
N ALA A 91 -12.89 4.16 -7.47
CA ALA A 91 -14.12 4.47 -6.73
C ALA A 91 -14.88 5.69 -7.30
N GLU A 92 -14.20 6.57 -8.03
CA GLU A 92 -14.82 7.69 -8.74
C GLU A 92 -15.73 7.21 -9.89
N ASP A 93 -15.24 6.28 -10.71
CA ASP A 93 -16.04 5.61 -11.74
C ASP A 93 -15.51 4.20 -12.04
N THR A 94 -16.29 3.18 -11.64
CA THR A 94 -15.96 1.77 -11.86
C THR A 94 -16.09 1.31 -13.32
N GLY A 95 -16.68 2.13 -14.19
CA GLY A 95 -16.82 1.86 -15.63
C GLY A 95 -15.59 2.25 -16.46
N VAL A 96 -14.63 2.98 -15.87
CA VAL A 96 -13.41 3.42 -16.56
C VAL A 96 -12.37 2.30 -16.58
N ALA A 97 -12.04 1.81 -17.77
CA ALA A 97 -11.07 0.72 -17.93
C ALA A 97 -9.66 1.07 -17.41
N GLU A 98 -9.24 2.32 -17.53
CA GLU A 98 -7.92 2.75 -17.05
C GLU A 98 -7.80 2.65 -15.51
N SER A 99 -8.80 3.08 -14.75
CA SER A 99 -8.76 3.02 -13.29
C SER A 99 -8.73 1.57 -12.77
N LEU A 100 -9.46 0.67 -13.42
CA LEU A 100 -9.39 -0.78 -13.19
C LEU A 100 -7.98 -1.33 -13.44
N GLU A 101 -7.33 -0.94 -14.54
CA GLU A 101 -5.97 -1.39 -14.88
C GLU A 101 -4.94 -0.93 -13.83
N LEU A 102 -5.02 0.34 -13.39
CA LEU A 102 -4.13 0.89 -12.37
C LEU A 102 -4.30 0.16 -11.03
N ASN A 103 -5.55 -0.12 -10.63
CA ASN A 103 -5.84 -0.83 -9.39
C ASN A 103 -5.29 -2.27 -9.42
N GLU A 104 -5.49 -2.97 -10.54
CA GLU A 104 -4.94 -4.30 -10.74
C GLU A 104 -3.40 -4.31 -10.78
N GLN A 105 -2.76 -3.26 -11.33
CA GLN A 105 -1.31 -3.10 -11.27
C GLN A 105 -0.82 -2.98 -9.82
N ALA A 106 -1.44 -2.13 -8.99
CA ALA A 106 -1.06 -1.97 -7.59
C ALA A 106 -1.24 -3.27 -6.80
N ARG A 107 -2.35 -3.99 -7.06
CA ARG A 107 -2.62 -5.31 -6.46
C ARG A 107 -1.54 -6.34 -6.81
N ARG A 108 -1.12 -6.42 -8.08
CA ARG A 108 -0.02 -7.31 -8.50
C ARG A 108 1.29 -6.94 -7.80
N LEU A 109 1.63 -5.65 -7.76
CA LEU A 109 2.84 -5.16 -7.12
C LEU A 109 2.87 -5.48 -5.61
N ARG A 110 1.72 -5.45 -4.95
CA ARG A 110 1.56 -5.89 -3.56
C ARG A 110 1.86 -7.37 -3.39
N SER A 111 1.28 -8.23 -4.22
CA SER A 111 1.57 -9.67 -4.19
C SER A 111 3.04 -9.98 -4.49
N ASP A 112 3.64 -9.32 -5.48
CA ASP A 112 5.05 -9.49 -5.81
C ASP A 112 5.94 -9.07 -4.64
N ARG A 113 5.63 -7.96 -3.95
CA ARG A 113 6.35 -7.54 -2.75
C ARG A 113 6.17 -8.54 -1.61
N GLU A 114 4.97 -9.05 -1.37
CA GLU A 114 4.71 -10.10 -0.37
C GLU A 114 5.60 -11.32 -0.62
N GLN A 115 5.68 -11.78 -1.87
CA GLN A 115 6.53 -12.89 -2.25
C GLN A 115 8.02 -12.56 -2.08
N ALA A 116 8.47 -11.40 -2.58
CA ALA A 116 9.87 -10.99 -2.51
C ALA A 116 10.35 -10.85 -1.06
N SER A 117 9.48 -10.38 -0.16
CA SER A 117 9.79 -10.11 1.25
C SER A 117 9.38 -11.22 2.24
N ALA A 118 8.84 -12.34 1.75
CA ALA A 118 8.31 -13.42 2.59
C ALA A 118 9.32 -14.02 3.59
N PHE A 119 10.62 -13.89 3.30
CA PHE A 119 11.69 -14.36 4.17
C PHE A 119 11.90 -13.50 5.43
N LEU A 120 11.46 -12.23 5.44
CA LEU A 120 11.71 -11.28 6.53
C LEU A 120 11.23 -11.84 7.87
N ARG A 121 9.96 -12.22 7.94
CA ARG A 121 9.32 -12.69 9.16
C ARG A 121 9.97 -13.97 9.73
N PRO A 122 10.11 -15.07 8.98
CA PRO A 122 10.73 -16.29 9.51
C PRO A 122 12.21 -16.08 9.89
N GLU A 123 12.96 -15.26 9.17
CA GLU A 123 14.35 -14.96 9.55
C GLU A 123 14.46 -14.14 10.84
N LEU A 124 13.60 -13.14 11.03
CA LEU A 124 13.55 -12.37 12.27
C LEU A 124 13.11 -13.23 13.46
N LEU A 125 12.14 -14.12 13.27
CA LEU A 125 11.73 -15.09 14.28
C LEU A 125 12.87 -16.03 14.67
N ARG A 126 13.58 -16.57 13.67
CA ARG A 126 14.74 -17.46 13.89
C ARG A 126 15.90 -16.75 14.60
N ALA A 127 16.12 -15.47 14.31
CA ALA A 127 17.12 -14.66 15.02
C ALA A 127 16.75 -14.49 16.50
N GLY A 128 15.47 -14.38 16.80
CA GLY A 128 14.93 -14.35 18.15
C GLY A 128 15.08 -13.00 18.86
N ARG A 129 14.28 -12.84 19.93
CA ARG A 129 14.15 -11.59 20.71
C ARG A 129 15.49 -11.02 21.17
N ALA A 130 16.30 -11.87 21.79
CA ALA A 130 17.58 -11.45 22.37
C ALA A 130 18.54 -10.88 21.32
N ARG A 131 18.61 -11.48 20.12
CA ARG A 131 19.45 -10.97 19.04
C ARG A 131 18.93 -9.64 18.52
N ILE A 132 17.63 -9.55 18.24
CA ILE A 132 17.04 -8.32 17.70
C ILE A 132 17.16 -7.16 18.69
N ASP A 133 16.95 -7.39 19.98
CA ASP A 133 17.16 -6.35 20.99
C ASP A 133 18.58 -5.81 21.03
N LYS A 134 19.57 -6.70 20.93
CA LYS A 134 20.97 -6.30 20.86
C LYS A 134 21.22 -5.40 19.65
N LEU A 135 20.72 -5.78 18.47
CA LEU A 135 20.87 -4.96 17.26
C LEU A 135 20.17 -3.60 17.39
N VAL A 136 18.97 -3.55 17.95
CA VAL A 136 18.23 -2.30 18.19
C VAL A 136 18.94 -1.39 19.20
N ALA A 137 19.66 -1.96 20.18
CA ALA A 137 20.47 -1.20 21.11
C ALA A 137 21.75 -0.63 20.47
N GLU A 138 22.30 -1.31 19.47
CA GLU A 138 23.52 -0.89 18.74
C GLU A 138 23.29 0.27 17.76
N ASP A 139 22.10 0.42 17.17
CA ASP A 139 21.77 1.54 16.24
C ASP A 139 20.45 2.22 16.64
N ALA A 140 20.54 3.49 17.07
CA ALA A 140 19.37 4.27 17.47
C ALA A 140 18.33 4.45 16.34
N GLY A 141 18.73 4.38 15.07
CA GLY A 141 17.83 4.43 13.93
C GLY A 141 16.89 3.22 13.84
N LEU A 142 17.26 2.09 14.45
CA LEU A 142 16.38 0.92 14.52
C LEU A 142 15.17 1.12 15.46
N ARG A 143 15.20 2.14 16.33
CA ARG A 143 14.07 2.43 17.23
C ARG A 143 12.77 2.73 16.49
N ALA A 144 12.86 3.35 15.30
CA ALA A 144 11.70 3.61 14.44
C ALA A 144 10.98 2.32 14.02
N TYR A 145 11.68 1.18 14.02
CA TYR A 145 11.15 -0.12 13.62
C TYR A 145 10.81 -1.03 14.80
N ARG A 146 11.01 -0.58 16.05
CA ARG A 146 10.83 -1.42 17.24
C ARG A 146 9.43 -2.04 17.31
N HIS A 147 8.37 -1.26 17.06
CA HIS A 147 7.00 -1.78 17.08
C HIS A 147 6.80 -2.90 16.05
N TYR A 148 7.26 -2.71 14.82
CA TYR A 148 7.19 -3.73 13.77
C TYR A 148 7.94 -5.01 14.14
N LEU A 149 9.15 -4.87 14.70
CA LEU A 149 9.98 -6.00 15.15
C LEU A 149 9.31 -6.74 16.32
N ASP A 150 8.74 -6.00 17.28
CA ASP A 150 8.07 -6.57 18.45
C ASP A 150 6.80 -7.32 18.05
N ASP A 151 6.03 -6.81 17.08
CA ASP A 151 4.86 -7.52 16.54
C ASP A 151 5.22 -8.85 15.88
N ILE A 152 6.34 -8.89 15.16
CA ILE A 152 6.86 -10.13 14.60
C ILE A 152 7.26 -11.09 15.72
N LEU A 153 8.08 -10.63 16.65
CA LEU A 153 8.68 -11.48 17.69
C LEU A 153 7.66 -11.98 18.72
N ARG A 154 6.58 -11.24 18.95
CA ARG A 154 5.44 -11.67 19.78
C ARG A 154 4.76 -12.92 19.22
N MET A 155 4.87 -13.18 17.92
CA MET A 155 4.28 -14.35 17.28
C MET A 155 5.15 -15.60 17.34
N ALA A 156 6.35 -15.53 17.93
CA ALA A 156 7.22 -16.71 18.08
C ALA A 156 6.52 -17.91 18.74
N PRO A 157 5.72 -17.76 19.82
CA PRO A 157 4.99 -18.89 20.43
C PRO A 157 3.86 -19.47 19.56
N HIS A 158 3.52 -18.81 18.46
CA HIS A 158 2.41 -19.16 17.57
C HIS A 158 2.87 -19.47 16.15
N THR A 159 4.17 -19.65 15.94
CA THR A 159 4.75 -20.00 14.64
C THR A 159 5.29 -21.42 14.75
N LEU A 160 4.93 -22.28 13.79
CA LEU A 160 5.47 -23.63 13.69
C LEU A 160 6.97 -23.55 13.35
N ASP A 161 7.75 -24.51 13.86
CA ASP A 161 9.20 -24.63 13.62
C ASP A 161 9.54 -24.78 12.11
#